data_AF-A0A804HMH1-F1
#
_entry.id   AF-A0A804HMH1-F1
#
_cell.length_a   1.000
_cell.length_b   1.000
_cell.length_c   1.000
_cell.angle_alpha   90.00
_cell.angle_beta   90.00
_cell.angle_gamma   90.00
#
_symmetry.space_group_name_H-M   'P 1'
#
loop_
_entity.id
_entity.type
_entity.pdbx_description
1 polymer ?
#
loop_
_entity_poly.entity_id
_entity_poly.type
_entity_poly.pdbx_seq_one_letter_code
_entity_poly.pdbx_strand_id
1 'polypeptide(L)'
;AKVSQRLSNAKKAVSKPAGLQSHEDLVRRLQEELNKNRKSGSNSDESWKPMREVACPICTVHLQVQVPASGSQTIECGVCQHPFLVSAD
;
A
#
# COMPACT_ATOMS: atom_id res chain seq x y z
N ALA A 1 -18.33 -14.19 50.56
CA ALA A 1 -17.42 -13.37 49.75
C ALA A 1 -17.76 -11.89 49.95
N LYS A 2 -16.76 -11.01 50.04
CA LYS A 2 -16.88 -9.59 50.46
C LYS A 2 -16.52 -8.70 49.28
N VAL A 3 -17.33 -7.69 48.93
CA VAL A 3 -16.82 -6.50 48.23
C VAL A 3 -17.62 -5.26 48.63
N SER A 4 -17.05 -4.42 49.49
CA SER A 4 -17.49 -3.04 49.66
C SER A 4 -16.59 -2.21 48.76
N GLN A 5 -17.08 -1.80 47.59
CA GLN A 5 -16.33 -0.97 46.66
C GLN A 5 -16.75 0.49 46.87
N ARG A 6 -15.98 1.23 47.67
CA ARG A 6 -16.11 2.69 47.79
C ARG A 6 -15.35 3.32 46.62
N LEU A 7 -16.08 3.87 45.65
CA LEU A 7 -15.50 4.69 44.58
C LEU A 7 -15.26 6.11 45.11
N SER A 8 -14.02 6.41 45.47
CA SER A 8 -13.55 7.77 45.71
C SER A 8 -12.93 8.33 44.42
N ASN A 9 -13.69 9.14 43.67
CA ASN A 9 -13.14 9.96 42.60
C ASN A 9 -12.31 11.09 43.21
N ALA A 10 -11.03 10.83 43.42
CA ALA A 10 -10.06 11.88 43.70
C ALA A 10 -9.84 12.72 42.43
N LYS A 11 -10.38 13.94 42.41
CA LYS A 11 -9.99 14.96 41.45
C LYS A 11 -8.52 15.28 41.68
N LYS A 12 -7.63 14.72 40.85
CA LYS A 12 -6.22 15.14 40.78
C LYS A 12 -6.12 16.25 39.74
N ALA A 13 -6.14 17.49 40.21
CA ALA A 13 -5.75 18.64 39.42
C ALA A 13 -4.22 18.63 39.21
N VAL A 14 -3.80 19.17 38.06
CA VAL A 14 -2.46 19.73 37.80
C VAL A 14 -1.32 18.71 37.60
N SER A 15 -0.98 18.44 36.34
CA SER A 15 0.27 18.91 35.70
C SER A 15 0.51 18.25 34.34
N LYS A 16 0.49 19.07 33.28
CA LYS A 16 1.15 18.90 31.97
C LYS A 16 0.93 17.55 31.25
N PRO A 17 0.11 17.49 30.17
CA PRO A 17 0.40 16.51 29.14
C PRO A 17 1.71 16.95 28.46
N ALA A 18 2.79 16.24 28.73
CA ALA A 18 3.98 16.18 27.87
C ALA A 18 3.64 15.51 26.52
N GLY A 19 2.57 15.98 25.87
CA GLY A 19 1.97 15.40 24.68
C GLY A 19 1.91 16.36 23.49
N LEU A 20 2.27 17.64 23.67
CA LEU A 20 2.29 18.61 22.57
C LEU A 20 3.55 18.52 21.70
N GLN A 21 4.59 17.81 22.15
CA GLN A 21 5.80 17.60 21.37
C GLN A 21 5.67 16.42 20.38
N SER A 22 4.57 15.65 20.46
CA SER A 22 4.39 14.38 19.72
C SER A 22 3.65 14.51 18.39
N HIS A 23 3.01 15.66 18.11
CA HIS A 23 2.28 15.84 16.84
C HIS A 23 3.20 16.39 15.74
N GLU A 24 3.98 17.42 16.03
CA GLU A 24 4.87 18.04 15.03
C GLU A 24 6.02 17.12 14.62
N ASP A 25 6.60 16.35 15.55
CA ASP A 25 7.65 15.38 15.23
C ASP A 25 7.13 14.25 14.33
N LEU A 26 5.88 13.81 14.55
CA LEU A 26 5.25 12.78 13.73
C LEU A 26 4.98 13.28 12.31
N VAL A 27 4.47 14.50 12.16
CA VAL A 27 4.25 15.14 10.85
C VAL A 27 5.56 15.31 10.10
N ARG A 28 6.63 15.74 10.80
CA ARG A 28 7.96 15.88 10.20
C ARG A 28 8.54 14.53 9.75
N ARG A 29 8.45 13.49 10.58
CA ARG A 29 8.86 12.13 10.20
C ARG A 29 8.10 11.63 8.98
N LEU A 30 6.78 11.82 8.95
CA LEU A 30 5.96 11.43 7.80
C LEU A 30 6.41 12.18 6.52
N GLN A 31 6.68 13.47 6.63
CA GLN A 31 7.14 14.29 5.51
C GLN A 31 8.53 13.88 5.00
N GLU A 32 9.45 13.51 5.91
CA GLU A 32 10.79 13.01 5.58
C GLU A 32 10.73 11.65 4.88
N GLU A 33 9.91 10.72 5.37
CA GLU A 33 9.74 9.39 4.77
C GLU A 33 9.15 9.46 3.35
N LEU A 34 8.17 10.35 3.11
CA LEU A 34 7.62 10.59 1.76
C LEU A 34 8.66 11.19 0.80
N ASN A 35 9.48 12.13 1.28
CA ASN A 35 10.54 12.73 0.44
C ASN A 35 11.68 11.75 0.17
N LYS A 36 12.01 10.88 1.12
CA LYS A 36 13.00 9.82 0.96
C LYS A 36 12.52 8.76 -0.04
N ASN A 37 11.24 8.39 0.01
CA ASN A 37 10.63 7.53 -1.00
C ASN A 37 10.65 8.19 -2.39
N ARG A 38 10.35 9.49 -2.47
CA ARG A 38 10.39 10.26 -3.73
C ARG A 38 11.80 10.41 -4.32
N LYS A 39 12.83 10.58 -3.49
CA LYS A 39 14.25 10.60 -3.94
C LYS A 39 14.82 9.20 -4.20
N SER A 40 14.17 8.17 -3.67
CA SER A 40 14.44 6.76 -3.98
C SER A 40 13.54 6.25 -5.11
N GLY A 41 12.91 7.16 -5.86
CA GLY A 41 12.23 6.87 -7.10
C GLY A 41 13.21 6.33 -8.14
N SER A 42 13.36 5.01 -8.11
CA SER A 42 13.67 4.16 -9.25
C SER A 42 15.12 4.18 -9.77
N ASN A 43 16.07 3.70 -8.96
CA ASN A 43 17.13 2.83 -9.47
C ASN A 43 16.67 1.35 -9.45
N SER A 44 15.39 1.09 -9.72
CA SER A 44 15.03 -0.21 -10.27
C SER A 44 15.22 -0.09 -11.77
N ASP A 45 16.36 -0.60 -12.24
CA ASP A 45 16.60 -1.14 -13.58
C ASP A 45 15.60 -2.26 -13.97
N GLU A 46 14.46 -2.34 -13.27
CA GLU A 46 13.27 -3.02 -13.75
C GLU A 46 12.64 -2.05 -14.74
N SER A 47 13.22 -2.05 -15.95
CA SER A 47 12.65 -1.47 -17.17
C SER A 47 11.14 -1.38 -17.00
N TRP A 48 10.62 -0.15 -16.87
CA TRP A 48 9.20 0.13 -16.78
C TRP A 48 8.59 -0.31 -18.11
N LYS A 49 8.48 -1.62 -18.35
CA LYS A 49 7.89 -2.09 -19.58
C LYS A 49 6.43 -1.70 -19.48
N PRO A 50 5.90 -1.02 -20.49
CA PRO A 50 4.58 -0.42 -20.43
C PRO A 50 3.56 -1.50 -20.03
N MET A 51 2.88 -1.29 -18.91
CA MET A 51 1.71 -2.08 -18.57
C MET A 51 0.62 -1.75 -19.59
N ARG A 52 -0.01 -2.78 -20.15
CA ARG A 52 -1.14 -2.64 -21.06
C ARG A 52 -2.38 -3.31 -20.49
N GLU A 53 -3.52 -2.78 -20.91
CA GLU A 53 -4.82 -3.37 -20.61
C GLU A 53 -5.13 -4.46 -21.63
N VAL A 54 -5.46 -5.65 -21.12
CA VAL A 54 -5.89 -6.81 -21.93
C VAL A 54 -7.16 -7.40 -21.34
N ALA A 55 -8.02 -7.97 -22.18
CA ALA A 55 -9.21 -8.68 -21.73
C ALA A 55 -8.93 -10.19 -21.62
N CYS A 56 -9.34 -10.81 -20.51
CA CYS A 56 -9.33 -12.26 -20.41
C CYS A 56 -10.36 -12.86 -21.38
N PRO A 57 -9.99 -13.80 -22.27
CA PRO A 57 -10.92 -14.36 -23.26
C PRO A 57 -12.00 -15.25 -22.63
N ILE A 58 -11.82 -15.66 -21.37
CA ILE A 58 -12.73 -16.58 -20.67
C ILE A 58 -13.77 -15.82 -19.86
N CYS A 59 -13.34 -14.92 -18.98
CA CYS A 59 -14.24 -14.19 -18.07
C CYS A 59 -14.44 -12.72 -18.43
N THR A 60 -13.83 -12.22 -19.52
CA THR A 60 -13.97 -10.85 -20.06
C THR A 60 -13.50 -9.72 -19.13
N VAL A 61 -12.86 -10.05 -18.00
CA VAL A 61 -12.27 -9.05 -17.11
C VAL A 61 -11.07 -8.38 -17.77
N HIS A 62 -10.90 -7.08 -17.52
CA HIS A 62 -9.75 -6.31 -17.98
C HIS A 62 -8.63 -6.40 -16.94
N LEU A 63 -7.41 -6.68 -17.40
CA LEU A 63 -6.22 -6.88 -16.57
C LEU A 63 -5.13 -5.92 -17.04
N GLN A 64 -4.46 -5.23 -16.11
CA GLN A 64 -3.22 -4.51 -16.39
C GLN A 64 -2.04 -5.46 -16.23
N VAL A 65 -1.40 -5.78 -17.36
CA VAL A 65 -0.30 -6.74 -17.42
C VAL A 65 0.88 -6.17 -18.19
N GLN A 66 2.07 -6.65 -17.88
CA GLN A 66 3.25 -6.34 -18.66
C GLN A 66 3.22 -7.16 -19.96
N VAL A 67 3.27 -6.48 -21.11
CA VAL A 67 3.33 -7.14 -22.41
C VAL A 67 4.78 -7.30 -22.88
N PRO A 68 5.12 -8.38 -23.60
CA PRO A 68 6.46 -8.54 -24.17
C PRO A 68 6.71 -7.49 -25.26
N ALA A 69 7.96 -7.06 -25.42
CA ALA A 69 8.33 -6.12 -26.47
C ALA A 69 8.29 -6.74 -27.88
N SER A 70 8.34 -8.07 -27.99
CA SER A 70 8.24 -8.82 -29.24
C SER A 70 7.77 -10.24 -28.97
N GLY A 71 7.05 -10.84 -29.93
CA GLY A 71 6.52 -12.21 -29.82
C GLY A 71 5.23 -12.30 -29.01
N SER A 72 5.02 -13.42 -28.34
CA SER A 72 3.86 -13.67 -27.48
C SER A 72 4.28 -14.25 -26.13
N GLN A 73 3.51 -13.95 -25.10
CA GLN A 73 3.71 -14.44 -23.74
C GLN A 73 2.42 -15.07 -23.23
N THR A 74 2.51 -16.20 -22.54
CA THR A 74 1.38 -16.75 -21.80
C THR A 74 1.31 -16.09 -20.43
N ILE A 75 0.15 -15.56 -20.07
CA ILE A 75 -0.14 -15.01 -18.75
C ILE A 75 -1.36 -15.72 -18.15
N GLU A 76 -1.52 -15.67 -16.83
CA GLU A 76 -2.65 -16.28 -16.13
C GLU A 76 -3.60 -15.20 -15.61
N CYS A 77 -4.91 -15.38 -15.84
CA CYS A 77 -5.92 -14.51 -15.28
C CYS A 77 -6.06 -14.75 -13.76
N GLY A 78 -5.77 -13.75 -12.92
CA GLY A 78 -5.93 -13.89 -11.46
C GLY A 78 -7.37 -14.08 -10.97
N VAL A 79 -8.37 -13.85 -11.83
CA VAL A 79 -9.79 -14.01 -11.48
C VAL A 79 -10.28 -15.44 -11.74
N CYS A 80 -10.08 -15.94 -12.96
CA CYS A 80 -10.58 -17.26 -13.36
C CYS A 80 -9.49 -18.33 -13.43
N GLN A 81 -8.23 -17.99 -13.12
CA GLN A 81 -7.06 -18.86 -13.18
C GLN A 81 -6.88 -19.60 -14.52
N HIS A 82 -7.26 -18.95 -15.61
CA HIS A 82 -7.05 -19.49 -16.95
C HIS A 82 -5.83 -18.82 -17.62
N PRO A 83 -4.88 -19.61 -18.15
CA PRO A 83 -3.80 -19.08 -18.96
C PRO A 83 -4.31 -18.64 -20.33
N PHE A 84 -3.77 -17.55 -20.84
CA PHE A 84 -4.03 -17.06 -22.20
C PHE A 84 -2.82 -16.33 -22.78
N LEU A 85 -2.74 -16.27 -24.11
CA LEU A 85 -1.65 -15.62 -24.81
C LEU A 85 -1.92 -14.12 -24.96
N VAL A 86 -0.92 -13.31 -24.67
CA VAL A 86 -0.84 -11.89 -25.02
C VAL A 86 0.30 -11.70 -26.01
N SER A 87 0.06 -10.93 -27.08
CA SER A 87 1.05 -10.63 -28.11
C SER A 87 1.67 -9.25 -27.89
N ALA A 88 2.92 -9.08 -28.32
CA ALA A 88 3.46 -7.76 -28.60
C ALA A 88 2.61 -7.10 -29.71
N ASP A 89 2.40 -5.80 -29.58
CA ASP A 89 1.71 -4.97 -30.58
C ASP A 89 2.52 -4.91 -31.89
#